data_AF-A0A124GFN1-F1
#
_entry.id   AF-A0A124GFN1-F1
#
_cell.length_a   1.000
_cell.length_b   1.000
_cell.length_c   1.000
_cell.angle_alpha   90.00
_cell.angle_beta   90.00
_cell.angle_gamma   90.00
#
_symmetry.space_group_name_H-M   'P 1'
#
loop_
_entity.id
_entity.type
_entity.pdbx_description
1 polymer ?
#
loop_
_entity_poly.entity_id
_entity_poly.type
_entity_poly.pdbx_seq_one_letter_code
_entity_poly.pdbx_strand_id
1 'polypeptide(L)'
;MSKTTDKATDPAEFSAASLGKATDQLRAVAEKSVEQSKEALAKFQSGAEDAQKALESTAETAKSVGNELSLKIIAALRANAEADFSHLEALVRAKSLSDVFDLQTAFLRKRVDMGVEQAKEIQELTTKAATDVSKPVKDAFEKALKNLKAA
;
A
#
# COMPACT_ATOMS: atom_id res chain seq x y z
N MET A 1 52.96 -44.40 21.81
CA MET A 1 51.70 -45.08 21.46
C MET A 1 50.57 -44.30 22.13
N SER A 2 49.96 -43.34 21.42
CA SER A 2 48.53 -43.31 20.99
C SER A 2 47.53 -43.45 22.15
N LYS A 3 46.51 -42.61 22.33
CA LYS A 3 45.58 -42.09 21.30
C LYS A 3 44.68 -40.99 21.91
N THR A 4 44.49 -39.92 21.16
CA THR A 4 43.50 -38.85 21.35
C THR A 4 42.08 -39.43 21.49
N THR A 5 41.31 -39.01 22.50
CA THR A 5 39.85 -39.15 22.50
C THR A 5 39.24 -37.79 22.18
N ASP A 6 39.10 -37.55 20.89
CA ASP A 6 38.33 -36.47 20.32
C ASP A 6 36.84 -36.80 20.55
N LYS A 7 36.17 -36.00 21.38
CA LYS A 7 34.72 -36.12 21.59
C LYS A 7 34.06 -35.47 20.39
N ALA A 8 33.98 -36.23 19.29
CA ALA A 8 33.17 -35.87 18.15
C ALA A 8 31.70 -35.77 18.58
N THR A 9 31.19 -34.54 18.65
CA THR A 9 29.76 -34.26 18.70
C THR A 9 29.13 -34.88 17.44
N ASP A 10 28.22 -35.82 17.63
CA ASP A 10 27.62 -36.60 16.56
C ASP A 10 26.81 -35.69 15.63
N PRO A 11 27.14 -35.57 14.32
CA PRO A 11 26.38 -34.75 13.37
C PRO A 11 24.95 -35.26 13.14
N ALA A 12 24.59 -36.44 13.67
CA ALA A 12 23.24 -36.99 13.62
C ALA A 12 22.23 -36.31 14.57
N GLU A 13 22.67 -35.51 15.56
CA GLU A 13 21.77 -34.74 16.43
C GLU A 13 21.12 -33.54 15.70
N PHE A 14 21.69 -33.12 14.56
CA PHE A 14 20.97 -32.32 13.56
C PHE A 14 20.04 -33.22 12.72
N SER A 15 19.17 -33.97 13.41
CA SER A 15 18.26 -34.91 12.80
C SER A 15 17.16 -34.20 11.99
N ALA A 16 16.59 -34.88 11.00
CA ALA A 16 15.40 -34.40 10.27
C ALA A 16 14.25 -33.97 11.20
N ALA A 17 14.20 -34.50 12.44
CA ALA A 17 13.23 -34.10 13.46
C ALA A 17 13.54 -32.72 14.08
N SER A 18 14.80 -32.32 14.24
CA SER A 18 15.15 -30.97 14.70
C SER A 18 14.97 -29.93 13.59
N LEU A 19 15.26 -30.30 12.32
CA LEU A 19 14.89 -29.50 11.14
C LEU A 19 13.37 -29.37 10.98
N GLY A 20 12.61 -30.45 11.19
CA GLY A 20 11.14 -30.44 11.15
C GLY A 20 10.55 -29.51 12.21
N LYS A 21 10.99 -29.65 13.47
CA LYS A 21 10.58 -28.75 14.56
C LYS A 21 10.96 -27.28 14.29
N ALA A 22 12.16 -27.03 13.76
CA ALA A 22 12.58 -25.68 13.41
C ALA A 22 11.72 -25.09 12.28
N THR A 23 11.36 -25.91 11.28
CA THR A 23 10.48 -25.51 10.18
C THR A 23 9.06 -25.23 10.67
N ASP A 24 8.53 -26.06 11.58
CA ASP A 24 7.22 -25.87 12.18
C ASP A 24 7.18 -24.63 13.08
N GLN A 25 8.25 -24.36 13.83
CA GLN A 25 8.39 -23.13 14.62
C GLN A 25 8.45 -21.89 13.72
N LEU A 26 9.22 -21.92 12.64
CA LEU A 26 9.26 -20.84 11.65
C LEU A 26 7.89 -20.62 11.00
N ARG A 27 7.17 -21.69 10.69
CA ARG A 27 5.81 -21.63 10.15
C ARG A 27 4.85 -20.98 11.15
N ALA A 28 4.87 -21.42 12.41
CA ALA A 28 4.02 -20.85 13.45
C ALA A 28 4.33 -19.37 13.73
N VAL A 29 5.61 -18.98 13.71
CA VAL A 29 6.02 -17.57 13.81
C VAL A 29 5.50 -16.77 12.61
N ALA A 30 5.65 -17.30 11.39
CA ALA A 30 5.17 -16.64 10.18
C ALA A 30 3.63 -16.49 10.17
N GLU A 31 2.89 -17.53 10.53
CA GLU A 31 1.42 -17.50 10.66
C GLU A 31 0.98 -16.46 11.69
N LYS A 32 1.63 -16.42 12.87
CA LYS A 32 1.37 -15.40 13.88
C LYS A 32 1.70 -13.99 13.40
N SER A 33 2.81 -13.81 12.69
CA SER A 33 3.19 -12.52 12.12
C SER A 33 2.19 -12.03 11.07
N VAL A 34 1.64 -12.94 10.26
CA VAL A 34 0.57 -12.62 9.30
C VAL A 34 -0.69 -12.18 10.04
N GLU A 35 -1.08 -12.88 11.10
CA GLU A 35 -2.28 -12.53 11.88
C GLU A 35 -2.13 -11.14 12.55
N GLN A 36 -0.99 -10.88 13.19
CA GLN A 36 -0.69 -9.58 13.78
C GLN A 36 -0.66 -8.45 12.74
N SER A 37 -0.15 -8.76 11.55
CA SER A 37 -0.11 -7.84 10.42
C SER A 37 -1.52 -7.47 9.93
N LYS A 38 -2.44 -8.44 9.86
CA LYS A 38 -3.85 -8.20 9.52
C LYS A 38 -4.54 -7.30 10.53
N GLU A 39 -4.30 -7.54 11.81
CA GLU A 39 -4.86 -6.68 12.87
C GLU A 39 -4.33 -5.24 12.77
N ALA A 40 -3.03 -5.07 12.52
CA ALA A 40 -2.43 -3.76 12.31
C ALA A 40 -2.98 -3.06 11.06
N LEU A 41 -3.16 -3.80 9.96
CA LEU A 41 -3.77 -3.27 8.73
C LEU A 41 -5.22 -2.84 8.98
N ALA A 42 -6.02 -3.65 9.67
CA ALA A 42 -7.40 -3.30 10.00
C ALA A 42 -7.49 -2.01 10.85
N LYS A 43 -6.60 -1.86 11.83
CA LYS A 43 -6.50 -0.62 12.63
C LYS A 43 -6.10 0.58 11.78
N PHE A 44 -5.12 0.41 10.89
CA PHE A 44 -4.71 1.46 9.96
C PHE A 44 -5.86 1.88 9.04
N GLN A 45 -6.59 0.90 8.48
CA GLN A 45 -7.75 1.13 7.63
C GLN A 45 -8.86 1.91 8.35
N SER A 46 -9.18 1.52 9.59
CA SER A 46 -10.14 2.25 10.43
C SER A 46 -9.69 3.69 10.68
N GLY A 47 -8.43 3.91 11.06
CA GLY A 47 -7.91 5.26 11.30
C GLY A 47 -7.88 6.12 10.04
N ALA A 48 -7.58 5.51 8.88
CA ALA A 48 -7.63 6.17 7.58
C ALA A 48 -9.07 6.57 7.20
N GLU A 49 -10.06 5.71 7.46
CA GLU A 49 -11.48 6.03 7.27
C GLU A 49 -11.94 7.18 8.16
N ASP A 50 -11.51 7.21 9.42
CA ASP A 50 -11.86 8.28 10.35
C ASP A 50 -11.23 9.62 9.92
N ALA A 51 -9.96 9.60 9.50
CA ALA A 51 -9.28 10.77 8.95
C ALA A 51 -9.94 11.25 7.66
N GLN A 52 -10.34 10.34 6.78
CA GLN A 52 -11.07 10.65 5.56
C GLN A 52 -12.41 11.33 5.88
N LYS A 53 -13.22 10.77 6.78
CA LYS A 53 -14.50 11.37 7.19
C LYS A 53 -14.31 12.76 7.80
N ALA A 54 -13.27 12.98 8.60
CA ALA A 54 -12.97 14.29 9.16
C ALA A 54 -12.64 15.31 8.06
N LEU A 55 -11.85 14.91 7.05
CA LEU A 55 -11.54 15.76 5.89
C LEU A 55 -12.75 16.03 5.01
N GLU A 56 -13.62 15.03 4.78
CA GLU A 56 -14.87 15.18 4.05
C GLU A 56 -15.85 16.13 4.76
N SER A 57 -15.98 16.03 6.09
CA SER A 57 -16.77 16.97 6.90
C SER A 57 -16.23 18.41 6.83
N THR A 58 -14.89 18.56 6.77
CA THR A 58 -14.27 19.88 6.55
C THR A 58 -14.52 20.39 5.12
N ALA A 59 -14.69 19.50 4.14
CA ALA A 59 -14.96 19.84 2.74
C ALA A 59 -16.37 20.39 2.47
N GLU A 60 -17.39 20.04 3.27
CA GLU A 60 -18.70 20.74 3.22
C GLU A 60 -18.57 22.23 3.55
N THR A 61 -17.56 22.60 4.35
CA THR A 61 -17.30 23.99 4.76
C THR A 61 -16.23 24.69 3.90
N ALA A 62 -15.30 23.93 3.29
CA ALA A 62 -14.27 24.46 2.39
C ALA A 62 -13.86 23.42 1.32
N LYS A 63 -14.49 23.44 0.14
CA LYS A 63 -14.05 22.66 -1.04
C LYS A 63 -12.75 23.24 -1.62
N SER A 64 -11.60 22.88 -1.05
CA SER A 64 -10.29 23.24 -1.60
C SER A 64 -9.54 22.02 -2.16
N VAL A 65 -8.71 22.27 -3.18
CA VAL A 65 -7.84 21.26 -3.82
C VAL A 65 -6.90 20.58 -2.82
N GLY A 66 -6.52 21.24 -1.72
CA GLY A 66 -5.64 20.68 -0.69
C GLY A 66 -6.25 19.54 0.12
N ASN A 67 -7.57 19.58 0.37
CA ASN A 67 -8.28 18.50 1.08
C ASN A 67 -8.40 17.26 0.18
N GLU A 68 -8.71 17.45 -1.10
CA GLU A 68 -8.82 16.36 -2.08
C GLU A 68 -7.47 15.66 -2.28
N LEU A 69 -6.38 16.42 -2.36
CA LEU A 69 -5.02 15.86 -2.42
C LEU A 69 -4.69 15.05 -1.16
N SER A 70 -5.03 15.56 0.03
CA SER A 70 -4.77 14.87 1.30
C SER A 70 -5.54 13.53 1.38
N LEU A 71 -6.80 13.51 0.94
CA LEU A 71 -7.60 12.30 0.84
C LEU A 71 -6.99 11.28 -0.13
N LYS A 72 -6.53 11.71 -1.30
CA LYS A 72 -5.86 10.82 -2.26
C LYS A 72 -4.57 10.22 -1.71
N ILE A 73 -3.79 11.00 -0.96
CA ILE A 73 -2.57 10.49 -0.30
C ILE A 73 -2.92 9.39 0.71
N ILE A 74 -3.95 9.61 1.53
CA ILE A 74 -4.42 8.60 2.50
C ILE A 74 -4.88 7.33 1.78
N ALA A 75 -5.67 7.46 0.71
CA ALA A 75 -6.13 6.33 -0.09
C ALA A 75 -4.95 5.56 -0.74
N ALA A 76 -3.97 6.26 -1.30
CA ALA A 76 -2.77 5.67 -1.88
C ALA A 76 -1.95 4.89 -0.84
N LEU A 77 -1.78 5.44 0.37
CA LEU A 77 -1.11 4.76 1.48
C LEU A 77 -1.84 3.46 1.88
N ARG A 78 -3.18 3.49 1.95
CA ARG A 78 -4.00 2.30 2.23
C ARG A 78 -3.86 1.24 1.17
N ALA A 79 -4.00 1.62 -0.10
CA ALA A 79 -3.88 0.69 -1.22
C ALA A 79 -2.49 0.05 -1.28
N ASN A 80 -1.43 0.82 -1.03
CA ASN A 80 -0.04 0.32 -0.99
C ASN A 80 0.16 -0.67 0.17
N ALA A 81 -0.29 -0.32 1.38
CA ALA A 81 -0.18 -1.20 2.54
C ALA A 81 -0.92 -2.53 2.31
N GLU A 82 -2.14 -2.47 1.79
CA GLU A 82 -2.93 -3.66 1.48
C GLU A 82 -2.28 -4.54 0.40
N ALA A 83 -1.72 -3.93 -0.65
CA ALA A 83 -0.99 -4.66 -1.69
C ALA A 83 0.24 -5.39 -1.13
N ASP A 84 1.01 -4.73 -0.26
CA ASP A 84 2.21 -5.29 0.35
C ASP A 84 1.88 -6.42 1.32
N PHE A 85 0.88 -6.25 2.18
CA PHE A 85 0.45 -7.29 3.10
C PHE A 85 -0.14 -8.50 2.38
N SER A 86 -0.96 -8.28 1.36
CA SER A 86 -1.52 -9.38 0.55
C SER A 86 -0.41 -10.20 -0.12
N HIS A 87 0.64 -9.54 -0.61
CA HIS A 87 1.78 -10.22 -1.21
C HIS A 87 2.58 -11.02 -0.16
N LEU A 88 2.87 -10.44 1.00
CA LEU A 88 3.57 -11.13 2.09
C LEU A 88 2.79 -12.35 2.59
N GLU A 89 1.47 -12.22 2.78
CA GLU A 89 0.60 -13.33 3.16
C GLU A 89 0.64 -14.46 2.13
N ALA A 90 0.66 -14.11 0.84
CA ALA A 90 0.76 -15.10 -0.23
C ALA A 90 2.14 -15.77 -0.26
N LEU A 91 3.23 -15.03 -0.05
CA LEU A 91 4.59 -15.58 0.02
C LEU A 91 4.76 -16.58 1.18
N VAL A 92 4.20 -16.27 2.35
CA VAL A 92 4.23 -17.19 3.51
C VAL A 92 3.48 -18.50 3.22
N ARG A 93 2.46 -18.47 2.36
CA ARG A 93 1.66 -19.63 1.97
C ARG A 93 2.22 -20.41 0.79
N ALA A 94 3.18 -19.85 0.06
CA ALA A 94 3.78 -20.47 -1.11
C ALA A 94 4.42 -21.83 -0.72
N LYS A 95 4.20 -22.86 -1.54
CA LYS A 95 4.70 -24.22 -1.29
C LYS A 95 5.89 -24.56 -2.17
N SER A 96 6.12 -23.78 -3.23
CA SER A 96 7.19 -24.00 -4.19
C SER A 96 7.84 -22.69 -4.63
N LEU A 97 9.05 -22.77 -5.19
CA LEU A 97 9.70 -21.61 -5.82
C LEU A 97 8.93 -21.11 -7.04
N SER A 98 8.25 -21.99 -7.78
CA SER A 98 7.39 -21.58 -8.90
C SER A 98 6.25 -20.68 -8.41
N ASP A 99 5.62 -21.04 -7.29
CA ASP A 99 4.57 -20.22 -6.68
C ASP A 99 5.11 -18.82 -6.32
N VAL A 100 6.34 -18.73 -5.81
CA VAL A 100 6.99 -17.44 -5.48
C VAL A 100 7.22 -16.60 -6.73
N PHE A 101 7.68 -17.19 -7.84
CA PHE A 101 7.85 -16.48 -9.11
C PHE A 101 6.52 -15.96 -9.66
N ASP A 102 5.47 -16.76 -9.59
CA ASP A 102 4.12 -16.34 -10.01
C ASP A 102 3.60 -15.19 -9.13
N LEU A 103 3.80 -15.28 -7.81
CA LEU A 103 3.42 -14.23 -6.86
C LEU A 103 4.19 -12.92 -7.10
N GLN A 104 5.50 -12.99 -7.36
CA GLN A 104 6.31 -11.80 -7.66
C GLN A 104 5.85 -11.14 -8.96
N THR A 105 5.53 -11.94 -9.98
CA THR A 105 5.03 -11.46 -11.27
C THR A 105 3.66 -10.80 -11.13
N ALA A 106 2.75 -11.43 -10.37
CA ALA A 106 1.43 -10.87 -10.06
C ALA A 106 1.54 -9.55 -9.28
N PHE A 107 2.45 -9.49 -8.31
CA PHE A 107 2.70 -8.28 -7.53
C PHE A 107 3.28 -7.14 -8.39
N LEU A 108 4.21 -7.42 -9.31
CA LEU A 108 4.72 -6.43 -10.25
C LEU A 108 3.62 -5.87 -11.15
N ARG A 109 2.75 -6.74 -11.69
CA ARG A 109 1.59 -6.29 -12.49
C ARG A 109 0.69 -5.37 -11.67
N LYS A 110 0.35 -5.79 -10.43
CA LYS A 110 -0.46 -4.97 -9.52
C LYS A 110 0.18 -3.60 -9.24
N ARG A 111 1.51 -3.55 -9.03
CA ARG A 111 2.27 -2.30 -8.83
C ARG A 111 2.17 -1.38 -10.05
N VAL A 112 2.24 -1.93 -11.27
CA VAL A 112 2.08 -1.15 -12.50
C VAL A 112 0.67 -0.60 -12.61
N ASP A 113 -0.35 -1.43 -12.41
CA ASP A 113 -1.76 -1.02 -12.49
C ASP A 113 -2.07 0.11 -11.50
N MET A 114 -1.64 -0.06 -10.25
CA MET A 114 -1.78 0.98 -9.21
C MET A 114 -1.04 2.27 -9.57
N GLY A 115 0.18 2.18 -10.13
CA GLY A 115 0.94 3.35 -10.54
C GLY A 115 0.27 4.12 -11.68
N VAL A 116 -0.31 3.40 -12.65
CA VAL A 116 -1.08 4.01 -13.74
C VAL A 116 -2.33 4.71 -13.22
N GLU A 117 -3.04 4.09 -12.28
CA GLU A 117 -4.24 4.67 -11.65
C GLU A 117 -3.89 5.93 -10.85
N GLN A 118 -2.88 5.87 -9.97
CA GLN A 118 -2.39 7.02 -9.21
C GLN A 118 -1.92 8.17 -10.12
N ALA A 119 -1.26 7.87 -11.24
CA ALA A 119 -0.84 8.89 -12.20
C ALA A 119 -2.03 9.60 -12.86
N LYS A 120 -3.07 8.85 -13.26
CA LYS A 120 -4.31 9.43 -13.80
C LYS A 120 -4.99 10.30 -12.76
N GLU A 121 -5.06 9.84 -11.52
CA GLU A 121 -5.66 10.59 -10.42
C GLU A 121 -4.97 11.92 -10.12
N ILE A 122 -3.64 11.96 -10.21
CA ILE A 122 -2.83 13.19 -10.06
C ILE A 122 -3.04 14.13 -11.26
N GLN A 123 -3.10 13.57 -12.47
CA GLN A 123 -3.38 14.33 -13.69
C GLN A 123 -4.75 15.03 -13.60
N GLU A 124 -5.77 14.32 -13.14
CA GLU A 124 -7.12 14.86 -12.94
C GLU A 124 -7.11 16.00 -11.90
N LEU A 125 -6.46 15.81 -10.76
CA LEU A 125 -6.33 16.83 -9.72
C LEU A 125 -5.64 18.10 -10.24
N THR A 126 -4.58 17.93 -11.02
CA THR A 126 -3.82 19.04 -11.59
C THR A 126 -4.64 19.79 -12.65
N THR A 127 -5.35 19.05 -13.50
CA THR A 127 -6.25 19.63 -14.52
C THR A 127 -7.40 20.40 -13.87
N LYS A 128 -7.98 19.84 -12.81
CA LYS A 128 -9.02 20.48 -12.02
C LYS A 128 -8.49 21.76 -11.37
N ALA A 129 -7.33 21.71 -10.72
CA ALA A 129 -6.70 22.89 -10.12
C ALA A 129 -6.44 23.99 -11.15
N ALA A 130 -5.90 23.66 -12.33
CA ALA A 130 -5.68 24.63 -13.41
C ALA A 130 -7.01 25.24 -13.93
N THR A 131 -8.06 24.42 -14.04
CA THR A 131 -9.39 24.86 -14.47
C THR A 131 -10.04 25.78 -13.43
N ASP A 132 -9.99 25.40 -12.15
CA ASP A 132 -10.61 26.14 -11.07
C ASP A 132 -9.89 27.48 -10.79
N VAL A 133 -8.57 27.54 -10.97
CA VAL A 133 -7.80 28.80 -10.88
C VAL A 133 -8.06 29.73 -12.07
N SER A 134 -8.27 29.20 -13.27
CA SER A 134 -8.47 30.01 -14.49
C SER A 134 -9.92 30.44 -14.73
N LYS A 135 -10.90 29.74 -14.15
CA LYS A 135 -12.34 30.05 -14.27
C LYS A 135 -12.70 31.49 -13.87
N PRO A 136 -12.31 32.00 -12.69
CA PRO A 136 -12.67 33.35 -12.27
C PRO A 136 -12.13 34.44 -13.20
N VAL A 137 -10.94 34.21 -13.76
CA VAL A 137 -10.30 35.13 -14.73
C VAL A 137 -11.06 35.12 -16.06
N LYS A 138 -11.44 33.93 -16.55
CA LYS A 138 -12.31 33.80 -17.73
C LYS A 138 -13.67 34.47 -17.51
N ASP A 139 -14.32 34.21 -16.38
CA ASP A 139 -15.63 34.77 -16.06
C ASP A 139 -15.57 36.31 -15.97
N ALA A 140 -14.52 36.87 -15.35
CA ALA A 140 -14.29 38.31 -15.30
C ALA A 140 -14.06 38.91 -16.69
N PHE A 141 -13.29 38.24 -17.55
CA PHE A 141 -13.05 38.65 -18.93
C PHE A 141 -14.33 38.62 -19.78
N GLU A 142 -15.09 37.53 -19.72
CA GLU A 142 -16.38 37.40 -20.43
C GLU A 142 -17.38 38.48 -19.99
N LYS A 143 -17.41 38.80 -18.69
CA LYS A 143 -18.25 39.86 -18.14
C LYS A 143 -17.83 41.24 -18.65
N ALA A 144 -16.53 41.53 -18.68
CA ALA A 144 -16.00 42.78 -19.23
C ALA A 144 -16.32 42.94 -20.73
N LEU A 145 -16.21 41.85 -21.50
CA LEU A 145 -16.47 41.85 -22.94
C LEU A 145 -17.97 42.01 -23.28
N LYS A 146 -18.85 41.42 -22.47
CA LYS A 146 -20.31 41.63 -22.57
C LYS A 146 -20.69 43.08 -22.26
N ASN A 147 -20.10 43.67 -21.22
CA ASN A 147 -20.35 45.07 -20.86
C ASN A 147 -19.89 46.03 -21.97
N LEU A 148 -18.76 45.74 -22.63
CA LEU A 148 -18.25 46.56 -23.73
C LEU A 148 -19.13 46.49 -24.99
N LYS A 149 -19.80 45.36 -25.25
CA LYS A 149 -20.74 45.20 -26.37
C LYS A 149 -22.14 45.77 -26.10
N ALA A 150 -22.47 46.04 -24.84
CA ALA A 150 -23.75 46.60 -24.43
C ALA A 150 -23.74 48.13 -24.32
N ALA A 151 -22.56 48.75 -24.43
CA ALA A 151 -22.33 50.19 -24.53
C ALA A 151 -22.16 50.59 -26.00
#